data_AF-A0A2Z7D705-F1
#
_entry.id   AF-A0A2Z7D705-F1
#
_cell.length_a   1.000
_cell.length_b   1.000
_cell.length_c   1.000
_cell.angle_alpha   90.00
_cell.angle_beta   90.00
_cell.angle_gamma   90.00
#
_symmetry.space_group_name_H-M   'P 1'
#
loop_
_entity.id
_entity.type
_entity.pdbx_description
1 polymer ?
#
loop_
_entity_poly.entity_id
_entity_poly.type
_entity_poly.pdbx_seq_one_letter_code
_entity_poly.pdbx_strand_id
1 'polypeptide(L)'
;MQAHLAAMDDEMWNVITDGPLKIMKPNLAFSVSNGEAQFLEKARHEYTNDDKKKDNLDNLFESESNISSKLHKIEQNVRDSLIDQAAVFKSLSQEARQENRILDDVQTIRFNEFRKHVLEQNASIFVGLADVRKEGDAIHAKVDIMASRLNDIQKDAEATKEALFHQLFEFHSQAQENHSVIHVQLSELVDYIHRGSADKKGERGSRGPQQPAGTQITGSAVTPSFEQRVEMAKRRIVQTVINADTATRESQEAAERDRERRRKEAQSLKRRRRD
;
A
#
# COMPACT_ATOMS: atom_id res chain seq x y z
N MET A 1 -29.77 85.77 -74.83
CA MET A 1 -29.70 84.67 -73.84
C MET A 1 -29.58 83.29 -74.48
N GLN A 2 -30.31 82.99 -75.56
CA GLN A 2 -30.25 81.68 -76.24
C GLN A 2 -28.88 81.33 -76.87
N ALA A 3 -28.13 82.34 -77.33
CA ALA A 3 -26.76 82.15 -77.86
C ALA A 3 -25.71 81.86 -76.77
N HIS A 4 -25.93 82.28 -75.51
CA HIS A 4 -25.00 82.02 -74.41
C HIS A 4 -25.20 80.63 -73.80
N LEU A 5 -26.43 80.08 -73.84
CA LEU A 5 -26.70 78.70 -73.41
C LEU A 5 -26.10 77.67 -74.38
N ALA A 6 -26.16 77.94 -75.70
CA ALA A 6 -25.54 77.07 -76.71
C ALA A 6 -24.00 77.06 -76.62
N ALA A 7 -23.36 78.16 -76.19
CA ALA A 7 -21.92 78.23 -76.02
C ALA A 7 -21.43 77.49 -74.75
N MET A 8 -22.23 77.48 -73.66
CA MET A 8 -21.91 76.72 -72.45
C MET A 8 -22.06 75.20 -72.65
N ASP A 9 -23.02 74.76 -73.48
CA ASP A 9 -23.17 73.34 -73.83
C ASP A 9 -21.97 72.83 -74.66
N ASP A 10 -21.34 73.66 -75.49
CA ASP A 10 -20.18 73.29 -76.30
C ASP A 10 -18.88 73.19 -75.47
N GLU A 11 -18.76 73.92 -74.35
CA GLU A 11 -17.57 73.93 -73.50
C GLU A 11 -17.48 72.75 -72.51
N MET A 12 -18.61 72.17 -72.09
CA MET A 12 -18.61 71.02 -71.17
C MET A 12 -18.08 69.72 -71.80
N TRP A 13 -18.12 69.59 -73.14
CA TRP A 13 -17.62 68.41 -73.85
C TRP A 13 -16.11 68.40 -74.10
N ASN A 14 -15.39 69.47 -73.71
CA ASN A 14 -13.94 69.57 -73.85
C ASN A 14 -13.17 68.93 -72.68
N VAL A 15 -13.86 68.40 -71.67
CA VAL A 15 -13.20 67.80 -70.49
C VAL A 15 -13.08 66.30 -70.68
N ILE A 16 -12.10 65.87 -71.48
CA ILE A 16 -11.50 64.54 -71.35
C ILE A 16 -9.99 64.72 -71.20
N THR A 17 -9.50 64.40 -70.01
CA THR A 17 -8.19 64.80 -69.49
C THR A 17 -7.01 63.92 -69.91
N ASP A 18 -7.21 62.87 -70.72
CA ASP A 18 -6.21 61.82 -70.95
C ASP A 18 -5.86 61.51 -72.44
N GLY A 19 -6.02 62.48 -73.34
CA GLY A 19 -5.43 62.41 -74.70
C GLY A 19 -6.37 62.83 -75.83
N PRO A 20 -5.85 63.13 -77.03
CA PRO A 20 -6.64 63.73 -78.12
C PRO A 20 -7.74 62.78 -78.62
N LEU A 21 -8.98 63.29 -78.74
CA LEU A 21 -10.10 62.64 -79.45
C LEU A 21 -9.65 62.19 -80.84
N LYS A 22 -9.74 60.89 -81.15
CA LYS A 22 -9.33 60.31 -82.44
C LYS A 22 -10.55 59.85 -83.24
N ILE A 23 -11.21 60.80 -83.90
CA ILE A 23 -12.35 60.48 -84.78
C ILE A 23 -11.82 59.94 -86.10
N MET A 24 -12.24 58.74 -86.50
CA MET A 24 -11.81 58.10 -87.74
C MET A 24 -12.78 58.36 -88.92
N LYS A 25 -12.24 58.49 -90.13
CA LYS A 25 -12.99 58.52 -91.41
C LYS A 25 -12.52 57.40 -92.34
N PRO A 26 -13.40 56.82 -93.18
CA PRO A 26 -13.00 55.82 -94.17
C PRO A 26 -12.02 56.44 -95.19
N ASN A 27 -10.89 55.78 -95.41
CA ASN A 27 -9.86 56.17 -96.35
C ASN A 27 -10.25 55.70 -97.77
N LEU A 28 -10.97 56.53 -98.51
CA LEU A 28 -11.41 56.23 -99.88
C LEU A 28 -10.25 56.15 -100.90
N ALA A 29 -9.02 56.49 -100.51
CA ALA A 29 -7.87 56.56 -101.43
C ALA A 29 -7.06 55.25 -101.55
N PHE A 30 -7.26 54.28 -100.65
CA PHE A 30 -6.53 53.00 -100.68
C PHE A 30 -7.50 51.83 -100.47
N SER A 31 -8.04 51.30 -101.57
CA SER A 31 -8.82 50.06 -101.57
C SER A 31 -7.87 48.86 -101.67
N VAL A 32 -7.63 48.19 -100.55
CA VAL A 32 -6.91 46.90 -100.55
C VAL A 32 -7.80 45.83 -101.17
N SER A 33 -7.24 44.93 -101.99
CA SER A 33 -7.99 43.95 -102.79
C SER A 33 -8.81 42.92 -102.00
N ASN A 34 -8.81 42.98 -100.66
CA ASN A 34 -9.48 42.03 -99.79
C ASN A 34 -10.75 42.59 -99.12
N GLY A 35 -11.17 43.83 -99.42
CA GLY A 35 -12.48 44.37 -99.01
C GLY A 35 -12.57 44.96 -97.60
N GLU A 36 -11.47 45.05 -96.85
CA GLU A 36 -11.45 45.74 -95.56
C GLU A 36 -11.30 47.27 -95.73
N ALA A 37 -12.21 48.03 -95.10
CA ALA A 37 -12.14 49.49 -95.08
C ALA A 37 -10.96 49.96 -94.22
N GLN A 38 -9.98 50.64 -94.82
CA GLN A 38 -8.98 51.37 -94.06
C GLN A 38 -9.59 52.66 -93.51
N PHE A 39 -9.28 52.99 -92.26
CA PHE A 39 -9.75 54.19 -91.58
C PHE A 39 -8.57 55.15 -91.33
N LEU A 40 -8.76 56.46 -91.58
CA LEU A 40 -7.79 57.54 -91.38
C LEU A 40 -8.32 58.52 -90.32
N GLU A 41 -7.45 59.08 -89.48
CA GLU A 41 -7.85 60.08 -88.47
C GLU A 41 -8.33 61.40 -89.15
N LYS A 42 -9.51 61.90 -88.76
CA LYS A 42 -10.00 63.23 -89.18
C LYS A 42 -9.11 64.32 -88.58
N ALA A 43 -8.86 65.39 -89.34
CA ALA A 43 -8.17 66.56 -88.81
C ALA A 43 -9.09 67.34 -87.86
N ARG A 44 -8.56 67.95 -86.78
CA ARG A 44 -9.38 68.59 -85.71
C ARG A 44 -10.37 69.67 -86.19
N HIS A 45 -10.11 70.32 -87.31
CA HIS A 45 -11.01 71.34 -87.88
C HIS A 45 -12.17 70.75 -88.69
N GLU A 46 -12.13 69.45 -89.00
CA GLU A 46 -13.19 68.69 -89.69
C GLU A 46 -14.18 68.03 -88.71
N TYR A 47 -13.98 68.17 -87.40
CA TYR A 47 -14.84 67.54 -86.39
C TYR A 47 -16.19 68.26 -86.32
N THR A 48 -17.28 67.52 -86.53
CA THR A 48 -18.63 68.01 -86.27
C THR A 48 -19.00 67.83 -84.79
N ASN A 49 -19.98 68.58 -84.30
CA ASN A 49 -20.45 68.42 -82.91
C ASN A 49 -21.07 67.04 -82.65
N ASP A 50 -21.64 66.40 -83.67
CA ASP A 50 -22.15 65.02 -83.56
C ASP A 50 -21.02 63.99 -83.48
N ASP A 51 -19.93 64.17 -84.24
CA ASP A 51 -18.73 63.32 -84.14
C ASP A 51 -18.16 63.36 -82.70
N LYS A 52 -18.03 64.56 -82.11
CA LYS A 52 -17.51 64.73 -80.73
C LYS A 52 -18.42 64.09 -79.69
N LYS A 53 -19.74 64.25 -79.82
CA LYS A 53 -20.72 63.62 -78.91
C LYS A 53 -20.66 62.09 -78.99
N LYS A 54 -20.54 61.54 -80.19
CA LYS A 54 -20.46 60.09 -80.41
C LYS A 54 -19.21 59.50 -79.78
N ASP A 55 -18.02 60.04 -80.09
CA ASP A 55 -16.76 59.55 -79.51
C ASP A 55 -16.72 59.70 -77.99
N ASN A 56 -17.28 60.79 -77.43
CA ASN A 56 -17.37 60.96 -75.98
C ASN A 56 -18.31 59.91 -75.34
N LEU A 57 -19.41 59.56 -76.00
CA LEU A 57 -20.32 58.50 -75.54
C LEU A 57 -19.65 57.12 -75.61
N ASP A 58 -18.92 56.85 -76.69
CA ASP A 58 -18.19 55.59 -76.90
C ASP A 58 -17.04 55.44 -75.86
N ASN A 59 -16.29 56.51 -75.60
CA ASN A 59 -15.27 56.56 -74.52
C ASN A 59 -15.88 56.36 -73.13
N LEU A 60 -17.04 56.99 -72.85
CA LEU A 60 -17.75 56.81 -71.59
C LEU A 60 -18.19 55.34 -71.43
N PHE A 61 -18.79 54.75 -72.46
CA PHE A 61 -19.22 53.36 -72.46
C PHE A 61 -18.05 52.40 -72.26
N GLU A 62 -16.91 52.65 -72.91
CA GLU A 62 -15.70 51.83 -72.73
C GLU A 62 -15.11 51.98 -71.32
N SER A 63 -15.10 53.21 -70.77
CA SER A 63 -14.68 53.45 -69.39
C SER A 63 -15.60 52.74 -68.37
N GLU A 64 -16.90 52.76 -68.59
CA GLU A 64 -17.90 52.09 -67.75
C GLU A 64 -17.76 50.57 -67.81
N SER A 65 -17.56 50.03 -69.02
CA SER A 65 -17.31 48.61 -69.25
C SER A 65 -16.02 48.15 -68.55
N ASN A 66 -14.94 48.92 -68.67
CA ASN A 66 -13.66 48.64 -67.99
C ASN A 66 -13.80 48.67 -66.47
N ILE A 67 -14.44 49.71 -65.91
CA ILE A 67 -14.73 49.81 -64.47
C ILE A 67 -15.55 48.61 -64.01
N SER A 68 -16.63 48.27 -64.72
CA SER A 68 -17.51 47.14 -64.41
C SER A 68 -16.75 45.82 -64.42
N SER A 69 -15.87 45.59 -65.40
CA SER A 69 -15.05 44.37 -65.49
C SER A 69 -14.10 44.21 -64.30
N LYS A 70 -13.45 45.31 -63.87
CA LYS A 70 -12.56 45.33 -62.70
C LYS A 70 -13.34 45.12 -61.40
N LEU A 71 -14.51 45.76 -61.26
CA LEU A 71 -15.41 45.59 -60.12
C LEU A 71 -15.86 44.14 -59.99
N HIS A 72 -16.28 43.51 -61.09
CA HIS A 72 -16.66 42.10 -61.10
C HIS A 72 -15.51 41.18 -60.70
N LYS A 73 -14.28 41.46 -61.19
CA LYS A 73 -13.10 40.67 -60.81
C LYS A 73 -12.76 40.81 -59.32
N ILE A 74 -12.86 42.03 -58.78
CA ILE A 74 -12.67 42.28 -57.34
C ILE A 74 -13.73 41.55 -56.52
N GLU A 75 -15.01 41.66 -56.89
CA GLU A 75 -16.13 41.00 -56.23
C GLU A 75 -15.96 39.48 -56.21
N GLN A 76 -15.57 38.90 -57.36
CA GLN A 76 -15.30 37.46 -57.46
C GLN A 76 -14.15 37.05 -56.54
N ASN A 77 -13.01 37.75 -56.59
CA ASN A 77 -11.86 37.44 -55.75
C ASN A 77 -12.19 37.56 -54.24
N VAL A 78 -13.00 38.56 -53.86
CA VAL A 78 -13.45 38.73 -52.47
C VAL A 78 -14.38 37.60 -52.05
N ARG A 79 -15.32 37.19 -52.91
CA ARG A 79 -16.22 36.05 -52.65
C ARG A 79 -15.44 34.76 -52.47
N ASP A 80 -14.53 34.46 -53.39
CA ASP A 80 -13.72 33.24 -53.35
C ASP A 80 -12.86 33.21 -52.07
N SER A 81 -12.20 34.33 -51.74
CA SER A 81 -11.40 34.45 -50.51
C SER A 81 -12.23 34.29 -49.24
N LEU A 82 -13.45 34.83 -49.20
CA LEU A 82 -14.36 34.65 -48.05
C LEU A 82 -14.83 33.21 -47.90
N ILE A 83 -15.07 32.50 -49.02
CA ILE A 83 -15.42 31.07 -49.00
C ILE A 83 -14.26 30.24 -48.46
N ASP A 84 -13.03 30.49 -48.93
CA ASP A 84 -11.83 29.81 -48.45
C ASP A 84 -11.60 30.07 -46.96
N GLN A 85 -11.75 31.34 -46.53
CA GLN A 85 -11.61 31.70 -45.12
C GLN A 85 -12.68 31.03 -44.25
N ALA A 86 -13.92 30.93 -44.72
CA ALA A 86 -14.99 30.24 -44.00
C ALA A 86 -14.73 28.73 -43.88
N ALA A 87 -14.16 28.12 -44.91
CA ALA A 87 -13.77 26.71 -44.88
C ALA A 87 -12.65 26.44 -43.85
N VAL A 88 -11.61 27.29 -43.82
CA VAL A 88 -10.52 27.21 -42.85
C VAL A 88 -11.02 27.43 -41.42
N PHE A 89 -11.89 28.42 -41.20
CA PHE A 89 -12.45 28.66 -39.87
C PHE A 89 -13.27 27.46 -39.37
N LYS A 90 -14.04 26.84 -40.27
CA LYS A 90 -14.84 25.66 -39.94
C LYS A 90 -13.97 24.47 -39.56
N SER A 91 -12.89 24.20 -40.30
CA SER A 91 -11.97 23.10 -39.97
C SER A 91 -11.26 23.32 -38.63
N LEU A 92 -10.71 24.52 -38.40
CA LEU A 92 -10.07 24.88 -37.13
C LEU A 92 -11.03 24.74 -35.93
N SER A 93 -12.26 25.21 -36.08
CA SER A 93 -13.29 25.09 -35.05
C SER A 93 -13.68 23.63 -34.78
N GLN A 94 -13.58 22.76 -35.77
CA GLN A 94 -13.85 21.34 -35.62
C GLN A 94 -12.66 20.61 -34.97
N GLU A 95 -11.44 20.95 -35.38
CA GLU A 95 -10.19 20.46 -34.81
C GLU A 95 -10.08 20.81 -33.33
N ALA A 96 -10.28 22.08 -32.96
CA ALA A 96 -10.26 22.51 -31.55
C ALA A 96 -11.30 21.77 -30.69
N ARG A 97 -12.48 21.46 -31.23
CA ARG A 97 -13.49 20.65 -30.53
C ARG A 97 -13.05 19.20 -30.38
N GLN A 98 -12.38 18.66 -31.40
CA GLN A 98 -11.87 17.29 -31.36
C GLN A 98 -10.71 17.15 -30.38
N GLU A 99 -9.78 18.11 -30.33
CA GLU A 99 -8.69 18.15 -29.36
C GLU A 99 -9.22 18.19 -27.92
N ASN A 100 -10.24 19.00 -27.64
CA ASN A 100 -10.86 19.05 -26.32
C ASN A 100 -11.48 17.69 -25.91
N ARG A 101 -12.12 16.98 -26.85
CA ARG A 101 -12.65 15.63 -26.58
C ARG A 101 -11.53 14.63 -26.31
N ILE A 102 -10.48 14.65 -27.12
CA ILE A 102 -9.30 13.78 -26.93
C ILE A 102 -8.64 14.06 -25.58
N LEU A 103 -8.51 15.33 -25.19
CA LEU A 103 -7.95 15.72 -23.90
C LEU A 103 -8.78 15.17 -22.74
N ASP A 104 -10.11 15.30 -22.80
CA ASP A 104 -11.04 14.77 -21.79
C ASP A 104 -10.96 13.24 -21.69
N ASP A 105 -10.92 12.54 -22.83
CA ASP A 105 -10.76 11.08 -22.90
C ASP A 105 -9.43 10.64 -22.26
N VAL A 106 -8.32 11.30 -22.60
CA VAL A 106 -6.99 11.00 -22.05
C VAL A 106 -6.94 11.25 -20.55
N GLN A 107 -7.54 12.34 -20.06
CA GLN A 107 -7.64 12.62 -18.63
C GLN A 107 -8.46 11.54 -17.90
N THR A 108 -9.60 11.15 -18.47
CA THR A 108 -10.47 10.10 -17.93
C THR A 108 -9.76 8.74 -17.87
N ILE A 109 -9.02 8.37 -18.92
CA ILE A 109 -8.21 7.13 -18.94
C ILE A 109 -7.16 7.16 -17.83
N ARG A 110 -6.39 8.26 -17.73
CA ARG A 110 -5.32 8.41 -16.73
C ARG A 110 -5.86 8.34 -15.30
N PHE A 111 -7.00 8.98 -15.05
CA PHE A 111 -7.66 8.93 -13.75
C PHE A 111 -8.16 7.52 -13.40
N ASN A 112 -8.75 6.81 -14.37
CA ASN A 112 -9.21 5.43 -14.15
C ASN A 112 -8.05 4.46 -13.93
N GLU A 113 -6.94 4.64 -14.62
CA GLU A 113 -5.73 3.84 -14.43
C GLU A 113 -5.13 4.07 -13.04
N PHE A 114 -5.03 5.33 -12.61
CA PHE A 114 -4.64 5.68 -11.24
C PHE A 114 -5.56 5.03 -10.20
N ARG A 115 -6.89 5.17 -10.36
CA ARG A 115 -7.87 4.57 -9.46
C ARG A 115 -7.73 3.05 -9.39
N LYS A 116 -7.51 2.38 -10.52
CA LYS A 116 -7.26 0.93 -10.56
C LYS A 116 -6.01 0.57 -9.77
N HIS A 117 -4.91 1.30 -9.97
CA HIS A 117 -3.66 1.01 -9.27
C HIS A 117 -3.79 1.19 -7.75
N VAL A 118 -4.47 2.25 -7.29
CA VAL A 118 -4.74 2.48 -5.87
C VAL A 118 -5.61 1.35 -5.28
N LEU A 119 -6.64 0.90 -6.00
CA LEU A 119 -7.49 -0.22 -5.54
C LEU A 119 -6.70 -1.52 -5.41
N GLU A 120 -5.83 -1.81 -6.38
CA GLU A 120 -4.98 -3.00 -6.37
C GLU A 120 -3.96 -2.99 -5.23
N GLN A 121 -3.29 -1.85 -5.01
CA GLN A 121 -2.40 -1.66 -3.86
C GLN A 121 -3.13 -1.84 -2.53
N ASN A 122 -4.30 -1.23 -2.37
CA ASN A 122 -5.10 -1.37 -1.15
C ASN A 122 -5.51 -2.83 -0.91
N ALA A 123 -5.91 -3.55 -1.95
CA ALA A 123 -6.23 -4.98 -1.82
C ALA A 123 -5.03 -5.79 -1.35
N SER A 124 -3.84 -5.54 -1.91
CA SER A 124 -2.59 -6.18 -1.47
C SER A 124 -2.24 -5.88 -0.01
N ILE A 125 -2.39 -4.61 0.41
CA ILE A 125 -2.16 -4.19 1.81
C ILE A 125 -3.13 -4.90 2.75
N PHE A 126 -4.42 -5.01 2.40
CA PHE A 126 -5.40 -5.70 3.25
C PHE A 126 -5.10 -7.20 3.40
N VAL A 127 -4.61 -7.85 2.33
CA VAL A 127 -4.15 -9.25 2.42
C VAL A 127 -2.95 -9.35 3.37
N GLY A 128 -1.92 -8.51 3.18
CA GLY A 128 -0.74 -8.51 4.06
C GLY A 128 -1.11 -8.23 5.53
N LEU A 129 -2.03 -7.30 5.78
CA LEU A 129 -2.51 -6.99 7.13
C LEU A 129 -3.27 -8.15 7.77
N ALA A 130 -4.05 -8.90 6.98
CA ALA A 130 -4.74 -10.08 7.46
C ALA A 130 -3.76 -11.17 7.91
N ASP A 131 -2.64 -11.33 7.20
CA ASP A 131 -1.62 -12.30 7.57
C ASP A 131 -0.85 -11.88 8.84
N VAL A 132 -0.49 -10.60 8.97
CA VAL A 132 0.10 -10.05 10.22
C VAL A 132 -0.83 -10.26 11.41
N ARG A 133 -2.15 -10.06 11.23
CA ARG A 133 -3.14 -10.30 12.30
C ARG A 133 -3.16 -11.77 12.71
N LYS A 134 -3.17 -12.72 11.77
CA LYS A 134 -3.12 -14.15 12.08
C LYS A 134 -1.86 -14.53 12.85
N GLU A 135 -0.71 -13.95 12.48
CA GLU A 135 0.54 -14.17 13.20
C GLU A 135 0.47 -13.59 14.62
N GLY A 136 -0.09 -12.40 14.78
CA GLY A 136 -0.36 -11.78 16.09
C GLY A 136 -1.23 -12.67 16.99
N ASP A 137 -2.34 -13.19 16.46
CA ASP A 137 -3.23 -14.10 17.20
C ASP A 137 -2.51 -15.40 17.61
N ALA A 138 -1.66 -15.94 16.73
CA ALA A 138 -0.88 -17.14 17.02
C ALA A 138 0.19 -16.90 18.09
N ILE A 139 0.84 -15.73 18.09
CA ILE A 139 1.80 -15.33 19.12
C ILE A 139 1.07 -15.16 20.46
N HIS A 140 -0.08 -14.49 20.47
CA HIS A 140 -0.87 -14.30 21.68
C HIS A 140 -1.25 -15.63 22.34
N ALA A 141 -1.73 -16.60 21.55
CA ALA A 141 -2.03 -17.94 22.05
C ALA A 141 -0.80 -18.66 22.64
N LYS A 142 0.39 -18.48 22.07
CA LYS A 142 1.64 -19.04 22.63
C LYS A 142 2.01 -18.38 23.96
N VAL A 143 1.86 -17.06 24.04
CA VAL A 143 2.11 -16.29 25.27
C VAL A 143 1.16 -16.75 26.39
N ASP A 144 -0.12 -16.98 26.09
CA ASP A 144 -1.08 -17.48 27.08
C ASP A 144 -0.69 -18.88 27.61
N ILE A 145 -0.27 -19.78 26.71
CA ILE A 145 0.23 -21.11 27.10
C ILE A 145 1.48 -20.98 27.97
N MET A 146 2.41 -20.09 27.61
CA MET A 146 3.61 -19.84 28.41
C MET A 146 3.26 -19.27 29.78
N ALA A 147 2.32 -18.33 29.87
CA ALA A 147 1.86 -17.78 31.14
C ALA A 147 1.23 -18.84 32.04
N SER A 148 0.40 -19.73 31.48
CA SER A 148 -0.17 -20.86 32.24
C SER A 148 0.93 -21.80 32.76
N ARG A 149 1.87 -22.20 31.91
CA ARG A 149 2.97 -23.09 32.31
C ARG A 149 3.85 -22.46 33.38
N LEU A 150 4.11 -21.17 33.29
CA LEU A 150 4.88 -20.44 34.29
C LEU A 150 4.17 -20.45 35.65
N ASN A 151 2.85 -20.26 35.67
CA ASN A 151 2.05 -20.35 36.89
C ASN A 151 2.07 -21.77 37.48
N ASP A 152 2.01 -22.81 36.65
CA ASP A 152 2.08 -24.21 37.11
C ASP A 152 3.45 -24.51 37.72
N ILE A 153 4.54 -24.11 37.05
CA ILE A 153 5.91 -24.24 37.58
C ILE A 153 6.06 -23.50 38.91
N GLN A 154 5.50 -22.29 39.03
CA GLN A 154 5.56 -21.53 40.26
C GLN A 154 4.84 -22.25 41.41
N LYS A 155 3.67 -22.84 41.15
CA LYS A 155 2.93 -23.62 42.15
C LYS A 155 3.70 -24.87 42.58
N ASP A 156 4.27 -25.61 41.63
CA ASP A 156 5.04 -26.83 41.91
C ASP A 156 6.31 -26.51 42.70
N ALA A 157 6.99 -25.41 42.37
CA ALA A 157 8.16 -24.94 43.09
C ALA A 157 7.82 -24.56 44.54
N GLU A 158 6.69 -23.86 44.76
CA GLU A 158 6.24 -23.49 46.10
C GLU A 158 5.82 -24.73 46.90
N ALA A 159 5.09 -25.66 46.30
CA ALA A 159 4.72 -26.92 46.94
C ALA A 159 5.94 -27.76 47.34
N THR A 160 6.95 -27.82 46.47
CA THR A 160 8.21 -28.53 46.75
C THR A 160 8.98 -27.86 47.89
N LYS A 161 9.04 -26.53 47.89
CA LYS A 161 9.66 -25.75 48.96
C LYS A 161 8.97 -25.99 50.31
N GLU A 162 7.63 -25.96 50.36
CA GLU A 162 6.87 -26.23 51.57
C GLU A 162 7.08 -27.66 52.09
N ALA A 163 7.09 -28.65 51.19
CA ALA A 163 7.37 -30.04 51.56
C ALA A 163 8.78 -30.20 52.15
N LEU A 164 9.80 -29.55 51.57
CA LEU A 164 11.16 -29.55 52.11
C LEU A 164 11.25 -28.85 53.47
N PHE A 165 10.56 -27.72 53.66
CA PHE A 165 10.50 -27.05 54.95
C PHE A 165 9.86 -27.92 56.03
N HIS A 166 8.78 -28.64 55.70
CA HIS A 166 8.15 -29.57 56.63
C HIS A 166 9.10 -30.70 57.03
N GLN A 167 9.78 -31.34 56.07
CA GLN A 167 10.76 -32.39 56.36
C GLN A 167 11.94 -31.90 57.21
N LEU A 168 12.44 -30.69 56.93
CA LEU A 168 13.51 -30.10 57.72
C LEU A 168 13.07 -29.79 59.15
N PHE A 169 11.84 -29.30 59.32
CA PHE A 169 11.27 -29.01 60.62
C PHE A 169 11.06 -30.28 61.46
N GLU A 170 10.51 -31.36 60.86
CA GLU A 170 10.38 -32.66 61.52
C GLU A 170 11.74 -33.22 61.96
N PHE A 171 12.74 -33.15 61.08
CA PHE A 171 14.11 -33.58 61.40
C PHE A 171 14.69 -32.79 62.59
N HIS A 172 14.52 -31.46 62.58
CA HIS A 172 15.01 -30.60 63.66
C HIS A 172 14.30 -30.89 64.98
N SER A 173 12.97 -31.08 64.96
CA SER A 173 12.18 -31.45 66.14
C SER A 173 12.66 -32.77 66.72
N GLN A 174 12.87 -33.80 65.89
CA GLN A 174 13.36 -35.10 66.34
C GLN A 174 14.79 -35.01 66.90
N ALA A 175 15.67 -34.24 66.28
CA ALA A 175 17.02 -34.02 66.77
C ALA A 175 17.01 -33.31 68.15
N GLN A 176 16.11 -32.34 68.35
CA GLN A 176 15.94 -31.61 69.61
C GLN A 176 15.38 -32.51 70.73
N GLU A 177 14.41 -33.37 70.41
CA GLU A 177 13.91 -34.38 71.35
C GLU A 177 15.03 -35.34 71.76
N ASN A 178 15.77 -35.88 70.78
CA ASN A 178 16.90 -36.77 71.03
C ASN A 178 17.97 -36.10 71.90
N HIS A 179 18.32 -34.84 71.62
CA HIS A 179 19.25 -34.06 72.44
C HIS A 179 18.75 -33.93 73.88
N SER A 180 17.46 -33.66 74.07
CA SER A 180 16.85 -33.53 75.40
C SER A 180 16.91 -34.85 76.18
N VAL A 181 16.60 -35.99 75.54
CA VAL A 181 16.69 -37.32 76.15
C VAL A 181 18.13 -37.63 76.59
N ILE A 182 19.11 -37.41 75.70
CA ILE A 182 20.53 -37.65 76.01
C ILE A 182 20.99 -36.75 77.16
N HIS A 183 20.59 -35.47 77.16
CA HIS A 183 20.92 -34.53 78.22
C HIS A 183 20.40 -34.99 79.59
N VAL A 184 19.15 -35.47 79.66
CA VAL A 184 18.57 -36.04 80.90
C VAL A 184 19.35 -37.27 81.36
N GLN A 185 19.60 -38.23 80.46
CA GLN A 185 20.34 -39.45 80.79
C GLN A 185 21.76 -39.17 81.30
N LEU A 186 22.46 -38.21 80.67
CA LEU A 186 23.78 -37.80 81.13
C LEU A 186 23.73 -37.09 82.49
N SER A 187 22.72 -36.26 82.73
CA SER A 187 22.52 -35.60 84.03
C SER A 187 22.31 -36.63 85.14
N GLU A 188 21.45 -37.62 84.92
CA GLU A 188 21.22 -38.73 85.86
C GLU A 188 22.50 -39.52 86.15
N LEU A 189 23.32 -39.79 85.12
CA LEU A 189 24.61 -40.47 85.28
C LEU A 189 25.59 -39.63 86.12
N VAL A 190 25.69 -38.33 85.84
CA VAL A 190 26.54 -37.41 86.60
C VAL A 190 26.09 -37.36 88.07
N ASP A 191 24.79 -37.27 88.35
CA ASP A 191 24.23 -37.29 89.70
C ASP A 191 24.51 -38.61 90.43
N TYR A 192 24.41 -39.74 89.73
CA TYR A 192 24.75 -41.06 90.27
C TYR A 192 26.23 -41.16 90.67
N ILE A 193 27.14 -40.64 89.83
CA ILE A 193 28.58 -40.59 90.12
C ILE A 193 28.87 -39.67 91.32
N HIS A 194 28.20 -38.51 91.40
CA HIS A 194 28.33 -37.60 92.55
C HIS A 194 27.82 -38.23 93.85
N ARG A 195 26.68 -38.94 93.82
CA ARG A 195 26.14 -39.68 94.97
C ARG A 195 27.09 -40.79 95.44
N GLY A 196 27.59 -41.61 94.51
CA GLY A 196 28.56 -42.67 94.83
C GLY A 196 29.94 -42.17 95.29
N SER A 197 30.24 -40.89 95.07
CA SER A 197 31.45 -40.23 95.57
C SER A 197 31.25 -39.56 96.94
N ALA A 198 30.04 -39.04 97.22
CA ALA A 198 29.66 -38.51 98.53
C ALA A 198 29.52 -39.62 99.60
N ASP A 199 29.03 -40.80 99.21
CA ASP A 199 28.83 -41.96 100.11
C ASP A 199 30.10 -42.81 100.35
N LYS A 200 31.31 -42.31 100.03
CA LYS A 200 32.58 -43.01 100.35
C LYS A 200 33.03 -42.87 101.79
N LYS A 201 32.09 -42.98 102.74
CA LYS A 201 32.38 -43.35 104.13
C LYS A 201 31.35 -44.38 104.61
N GLY A 202 31.74 -45.65 104.56
CA GLY A 202 31.16 -46.68 105.41
C GLY A 202 30.41 -47.79 104.68
N GLU A 203 31.05 -48.96 104.65
CA GLU A 203 30.45 -50.29 104.62
C GLU A 203 29.85 -50.86 103.31
N ARG A 204 30.56 -51.85 102.79
CA ARG A 204 30.08 -52.85 101.83
C ARG A 204 28.83 -53.54 102.37
N GLY A 205 27.74 -53.52 101.59
CA GLY A 205 26.55 -54.34 101.82
C GLY A 205 25.94 -54.82 100.51
N SER A 206 26.07 -56.12 100.23
CA SER A 206 25.52 -56.81 99.06
C SER A 206 23.99 -56.76 99.03
N ARG A 207 23.42 -55.94 98.13
CA ARG A 207 22.06 -56.15 97.61
C ARG A 207 22.01 -55.61 96.18
N GLY A 208 21.97 -56.53 95.22
CA GLY A 208 21.99 -56.21 93.79
C GLY A 208 20.85 -55.28 93.40
N PRO A 209 21.13 -54.14 92.72
CA PRO A 209 20.09 -53.29 92.16
C PRO A 209 19.53 -53.90 90.87
N GLN A 210 18.22 -53.83 90.77
CA GLN A 210 17.37 -54.31 89.68
C GLN A 210 17.79 -53.66 88.35
N GLN A 211 18.04 -54.49 87.33
CA GLN A 211 18.34 -54.04 85.97
C GLN A 211 17.19 -53.16 85.43
N PRO A 212 17.49 -52.02 84.78
CA PRO A 212 16.49 -51.35 83.96
C PRO A 212 16.10 -52.30 82.83
N ALA A 213 14.79 -52.47 82.63
CA ALA A 213 14.22 -53.37 81.64
C ALA A 213 14.87 -53.13 80.27
N GLY A 214 15.67 -54.09 79.82
CA GLY A 214 16.21 -54.10 78.48
C GLY A 214 15.06 -54.23 77.50
N THR A 215 14.73 -53.14 76.81
CA THR A 215 13.89 -53.21 75.62
C THR A 215 14.64 -54.08 74.60
N GLN A 216 14.08 -55.27 74.35
CA GLN A 216 14.58 -56.19 73.33
C GLN A 216 14.54 -55.49 71.98
N ILE A 217 15.70 -55.20 71.41
CA ILE A 217 15.81 -55.01 69.96
C ILE A 217 16.28 -56.35 69.40
N THR A 218 15.32 -57.25 69.20
CA THR A 218 15.47 -58.39 68.29
C THR A 218 15.60 -57.84 66.87
N GLY A 219 16.80 -57.91 66.31
CA GLY A 219 17.04 -57.49 64.95
C GLY A 219 18.51 -57.58 64.58
N SER A 220 18.97 -58.80 64.28
CA SER A 220 20.22 -59.03 63.55
C SER A 220 20.06 -58.49 62.12
N ALA A 221 20.18 -57.18 61.98
CA ALA A 221 20.54 -56.49 60.75
C ALA A 221 21.58 -55.46 61.17
N VAL A 222 22.78 -55.54 60.57
CA VAL A 222 23.85 -54.55 60.78
C VAL A 222 23.23 -53.17 60.60
N THR A 223 23.08 -52.44 61.70
CA THR A 223 22.51 -51.09 61.67
C THR A 223 23.51 -50.23 60.92
N PRO A 224 23.17 -49.69 59.73
CA PRO A 224 24.13 -48.95 58.94
C PRO A 224 24.60 -47.72 59.72
N SER A 225 25.90 -47.41 59.60
CA SER A 225 26.49 -46.20 60.17
C SER A 225 25.66 -44.97 59.77
N PHE A 226 25.67 -43.91 60.58
CA PHE A 226 25.01 -42.64 60.24
C PHE A 226 25.38 -42.17 58.83
N GLU A 227 26.65 -42.27 58.46
CA GLU A 227 27.16 -41.92 57.13
C GLU A 227 26.55 -42.80 56.02
N GLN A 228 26.40 -44.11 56.27
CA GLN A 228 25.74 -45.02 55.35
C GLN A 228 24.24 -44.73 55.22
N ARG A 229 23.57 -44.34 56.30
CA ARG A 229 22.14 -43.95 56.26
C ARG A 229 21.93 -42.66 55.48
N VAL A 230 22.83 -41.67 55.63
CA VAL A 230 22.81 -40.42 54.86
C VAL A 230 23.04 -40.71 53.38
N GLU A 231 24.02 -41.55 53.03
CA GLU A 231 24.26 -41.93 51.63
C GLU A 231 23.12 -42.76 51.02
N MET A 232 22.50 -43.65 51.80
CA MET A 232 21.30 -44.36 51.38
C MET A 232 20.11 -43.41 51.17
N ALA A 233 19.94 -42.41 52.02
CA ALA A 233 18.91 -41.39 51.87
C ALA A 233 19.14 -40.53 50.62
N LYS A 234 20.37 -40.07 50.39
CA LYS A 234 20.74 -39.32 49.17
C LYS A 234 20.47 -40.14 47.91
N ARG A 235 20.88 -41.41 47.88
CA ARG A 235 20.62 -42.31 46.73
C ARG A 235 19.13 -42.52 46.49
N ARG A 236 18.32 -42.66 47.54
CA ARG A 236 16.87 -42.78 47.43
C ARG A 236 16.24 -41.50 46.85
N ILE A 237 16.66 -40.34 47.32
CA ILE A 237 16.16 -39.04 46.81
C ILE A 237 16.49 -38.89 45.33
N VAL A 238 17.74 -39.16 44.93
CA VAL A 238 18.16 -39.10 43.52
C VAL A 238 17.34 -40.08 42.68
N GLN A 239 17.12 -41.30 43.15
CA GLN A 239 16.33 -42.29 42.43
C GLN A 239 14.87 -41.88 42.29
N THR A 240 14.27 -41.29 43.34
CA THR A 240 12.89 -40.78 43.30
C THR A 240 12.75 -39.67 42.28
N VAL A 241 13.72 -38.74 42.20
CA VAL A 241 13.74 -37.67 41.21
C VAL A 241 13.84 -38.25 39.80
N ILE A 242 14.76 -39.20 39.55
CA ILE A 242 14.91 -39.84 38.25
C ILE A 242 13.64 -40.59 37.83
N ASN A 243 13.01 -41.32 38.76
CA ASN A 243 11.79 -42.07 38.47
C ASN A 243 10.60 -41.13 38.18
N ALA A 244 10.48 -40.03 38.94
CA ALA A 244 9.47 -39.01 38.69
C ALA A 244 9.67 -38.36 37.32
N ASP A 245 10.90 -37.98 36.99
CA ASP A 245 11.26 -37.36 35.71
C ASP A 245 11.01 -38.31 34.52
N THR A 246 11.33 -39.59 34.70
CA THR A 246 11.05 -40.66 33.73
C THR A 246 9.55 -40.82 33.51
N ALA A 247 8.75 -40.86 34.59
CA ALA A 247 7.29 -40.98 34.49
C ALA A 247 6.64 -39.75 33.83
N THR A 248 7.15 -38.54 34.10
CA THR A 248 6.68 -37.32 33.41
C THR A 248 7.01 -37.35 31.93
N ARG A 249 8.21 -37.82 31.55
CA ARG A 249 8.61 -37.95 30.15
C ARG A 249 7.74 -38.97 29.40
N GLU A 250 7.51 -40.15 29.99
CA GLU A 250 6.66 -41.19 29.39
C GLU A 250 5.20 -40.73 29.23
N SER A 251 4.67 -40.01 30.22
CA SER A 251 3.33 -39.41 30.15
C SER A 251 3.21 -38.37 29.04
N GLN A 252 4.22 -37.51 28.87
CA GLN A 252 4.28 -36.53 27.79
C GLN A 252 4.34 -37.20 26.42
N GLU A 253 5.20 -38.22 26.24
CA GLU A 253 5.31 -38.98 25.00
C GLU A 253 4.00 -39.72 24.66
N ALA A 254 3.31 -40.27 25.66
CA ALA A 254 2.00 -40.90 25.48
C ALA A 254 0.94 -39.88 25.02
N ALA A 255 0.91 -38.70 25.64
CA ALA A 255 0.01 -37.62 25.25
C ALA A 255 0.32 -37.08 23.84
N GLU A 256 1.59 -37.06 23.43
CA GLU A 256 1.99 -36.65 22.09
C GLU A 256 1.57 -37.68 21.02
N ARG A 257 1.76 -38.98 21.30
CA ARG A 257 1.26 -40.06 20.44
C ARG A 257 -0.25 -40.02 20.25
N ASP A 258 -1.01 -39.70 21.31
CA ASP A 258 -2.47 -39.53 21.24
C ASP A 258 -2.87 -38.32 20.37
N ARG A 259 -2.17 -37.19 20.51
CA ARG A 259 -2.39 -36.01 19.65
C ARG A 259 -2.08 -36.31 18.18
N GLU A 260 -1.02 -37.06 17.90
CA GLU A 260 -0.65 -37.44 16.53
C GLU A 260 -1.68 -38.39 15.91
N ARG A 261 -2.19 -39.37 16.68
CA ARG A 261 -3.29 -40.24 16.25
C ARG A 261 -4.51 -39.43 15.85
N ARG A 262 -4.97 -38.49 16.70
CA ARG A 262 -6.13 -37.63 16.38
C ARG A 262 -5.91 -36.78 15.13
N ARG A 263 -4.69 -36.28 14.90
CA ARG A 263 -4.34 -35.56 13.67
C ARG A 263 -4.46 -36.44 12.42
N LYS A 264 -3.96 -37.68 12.47
CA LYS A 264 -4.06 -38.65 11.35
C LYS A 264 -5.51 -39.06 11.07
N GLU A 265 -6.31 -39.30 12.11
CA GLU A 265 -7.74 -39.62 11.96
C GLU A 265 -8.52 -38.46 11.35
N ALA A 266 -8.29 -37.23 11.82
CA ALA A 266 -8.92 -36.03 11.25
C ALA A 266 -8.55 -35.81 9.78
N GLN A 267 -7.29 -36.10 9.38
CA GLN A 267 -6.88 -36.05 7.98
C GLN A 267 -7.54 -37.13 7.13
N SER A 268 -7.65 -38.37 7.64
CA SER A 268 -8.34 -39.47 6.96
C SER A 268 -9.84 -39.18 6.75
N LEU A 269 -10.51 -38.63 7.77
CA LEU A 269 -11.91 -38.18 7.68
C LEU A 269 -12.11 -37.07 6.65
N LYS A 270 -11.16 -36.13 6.53
CA LYS A 270 -11.21 -35.07 5.51
C LYS A 270 -11.02 -35.62 4.09
N ARG A 271 -10.21 -36.67 3.90
CA ARG A 271 -10.05 -37.34 2.60
C ARG A 271 -11.33 -38.08 2.19
N ARG A 272 -11.94 -38.83 3.10
CA ARG A 272 -13.20 -39.55 2.87
C ARG A 272 -14.43 -38.67 2.57
N ARG A 273 -14.39 -37.37 2.86
CA ARG A 273 -15.46 -36.42 2.53
C ARG A 273 -15.28 -35.76 1.15
N ARG A 274 -14.16 -36.03 0.48
CA ARG A 274 -13.80 -35.43 -0.81
C ARG A 274 -13.93 -36.42 -1.98
N ASP A 275 -14.06 -37.71 -1.66
CA ASP A 275 -14.47 -38.78 -2.58
C ASP A 275 -16.00 -38.95 -2.53
#